data_AF-A0A7W2BMG4-F1
#
_entry.id   AF-A0A7W2BMG4-F1
#
_cell.length_a   1.000
_cell.length_b   1.000
_cell.length_c   1.000
_cell.angle_alpha   90.00
_cell.angle_beta   90.00
_cell.angle_gamma   90.00
#
_symmetry.space_group_name_H-M   'P 1'
#
loop_
_entity.id
_entity.type
_entity.pdbx_description
1 polymer ?
#
loop_
_entity_poly.entity_id
_entity_poly.type
_entity_poly.pdbx_seq_one_letter_code
_entity_poly.pdbx_strand_id
1 'polypeptide(L)'
;MTATSSMHMTADDKRFIHSGAARLIALVIGICLIAFMAITWGSRIQETAHALFDGENGQIITPVGQQRVKNATPALTACLEQRVGDVEKMKAEGVINDHQYANFSQRARELCYAQNPS
;
A
#
# COMPACT_ATOMS: atom_id res chain seq x y z
N MET A 1 18.66 -14.61 -38.62
CA MET A 1 18.71 -15.98 -38.08
C MET A 1 18.02 -15.96 -36.72
N THR A 2 16.73 -16.31 -36.67
CA THR A 2 15.92 -16.35 -35.46
C THR A 2 15.82 -17.80 -35.01
N ALA A 3 16.53 -18.15 -33.92
CA ALA A 3 16.40 -19.45 -33.29
C ALA A 3 15.11 -19.47 -32.46
N THR A 4 14.04 -20.01 -33.03
CA THR A 4 12.87 -20.47 -32.27
C THR A 4 13.30 -21.69 -31.45
N SER A 5 13.66 -21.46 -30.18
CA SER A 5 13.87 -22.53 -29.21
C SER A 5 12.52 -23.14 -28.87
N SER A 6 12.15 -24.19 -29.58
CA SER A 6 10.94 -24.97 -29.31
C SER A 6 11.20 -25.81 -28.06
N MET A 7 10.71 -25.34 -26.92
CA MET A 7 10.78 -26.06 -25.65
C MET A 7 9.84 -27.28 -25.73
N HIS A 8 10.39 -28.41 -26.18
CA HIS A 8 9.68 -29.68 -26.31
C HIS A 8 9.52 -30.29 -24.91
N MET A 9 8.43 -29.94 -24.21
CA MET A 9 8.09 -30.57 -22.93
C MET A 9 7.78 -32.05 -23.17
N THR A 10 8.57 -32.90 -22.53
CA THR A 10 8.47 -34.36 -22.67
C THR A 10 7.22 -34.88 -21.95
N ALA A 11 6.75 -36.08 -22.31
CA ALA A 11 5.55 -36.66 -21.70
C ALA A 11 5.70 -36.86 -20.16
N ASP A 12 6.93 -37.05 -19.68
CA ASP A 12 7.26 -37.13 -18.26
C ASP A 12 7.09 -35.79 -17.53
N ASP A 13 7.38 -34.64 -18.18
CA ASP A 13 7.16 -33.31 -17.60
C ASP A 13 5.67 -33.04 -17.33
N LYS A 14 4.79 -33.48 -18.24
CA LYS A 14 3.33 -33.33 -18.07
C LYS A 14 2.83 -34.14 -16.87
N ARG A 15 3.39 -35.33 -16.67
CA ARG A 15 3.07 -36.20 -15.54
C ARG A 15 3.55 -35.61 -14.21
N PHE A 16 4.70 -34.93 -14.23
CA PHE A 16 5.22 -34.20 -13.08
C PHE A 16 4.35 -33.00 -12.72
N ILE A 17 3.90 -32.20 -13.69
CA ILE A 17 2.99 -31.05 -13.45
C ILE A 17 1.66 -31.48 -12.81
N HIS A 18 1.18 -32.68 -13.13
CA HIS A 18 -0.04 -33.24 -12.53
C HIS A 18 0.20 -34.02 -11.23
N SER A 19 1.46 -34.13 -10.78
CA SER A 19 1.83 -34.80 -9.54
C SER A 19 1.50 -33.96 -8.30
N GLY A 20 1.13 -34.62 -7.21
CA GLY A 20 0.96 -33.97 -5.90
C GLY A 20 2.20 -33.20 -5.44
N ALA A 21 3.40 -33.65 -5.82
CA ALA A 21 4.66 -32.97 -5.50
C ALA A 21 4.78 -31.59 -6.19
N ALA A 22 4.38 -31.48 -7.47
CA ALA A 22 4.40 -30.20 -8.17
C ALA A 22 3.41 -29.20 -7.59
N ARG A 23 2.25 -29.68 -7.09
CA ARG A 23 1.28 -28.82 -6.39
C ARG A 23 1.86 -28.26 -5.09
N LEU A 24 2.59 -29.07 -4.33
CA LEU A 24 3.26 -28.60 -3.10
C LEU A 24 4.33 -27.56 -3.40
N ILE A 25 5.16 -27.78 -4.43
CA ILE A 25 6.18 -26.82 -4.84
C ILE A 25 5.53 -25.50 -5.29
N ALA A 26 4.45 -25.56 -6.08
CA ALA A 26 3.70 -24.38 -6.51
C ALA A 26 3.11 -23.61 -5.32
N LEU A 27 2.58 -24.30 -4.30
CA LEU A 27 2.08 -23.67 -3.08
C LEU A 27 3.19 -22.97 -2.30
N VAL A 28 4.35 -23.62 -2.14
CA VAL A 28 5.51 -23.02 -1.46
C VAL A 28 5.97 -21.75 -2.18
N ILE A 29 6.10 -21.80 -3.50
CA ILE A 29 6.49 -20.64 -4.30
C ILE A 29 5.43 -19.53 -4.17
N GLY A 30 4.14 -19.85 -4.25
CA GLY A 30 3.06 -18.90 -4.06
C GLY A 30 3.11 -18.20 -2.70
N ILE A 31 3.31 -18.96 -1.62
CA ILE A 31 3.45 -18.43 -0.26
C ILE A 31 4.67 -17.51 -0.16
N CYS A 32 5.82 -17.91 -0.73
CA CYS A 32 7.02 -17.07 -0.73
C CYS A 32 6.81 -15.75 -1.48
N LEU A 33 6.12 -15.77 -2.62
CA LEU A 33 5.82 -14.56 -3.38
C LEU A 33 4.87 -13.63 -2.62
N ILE A 34 3.84 -14.18 -1.98
CA ILE A 34 2.91 -13.42 -1.13
C ILE A 34 3.66 -12.80 0.05
N ALA A 35 4.53 -13.56 0.73
CA ALA A 35 5.33 -13.08 1.84
C ALA A 35 6.32 -11.98 1.40
N PHE A 36 6.98 -12.15 0.26
CA PHE A 36 7.91 -11.15 -0.28
C PHE A 36 7.17 -9.84 -0.63
N MET A 37 5.99 -9.93 -1.23
CA MET A 37 5.15 -8.77 -1.50
C MET A 37 4.70 -8.10 -0.19
N ALA A 38 4.33 -8.89 0.81
CA ALA A 38 3.96 -8.40 2.14
C ALA A 38 5.13 -7.73 2.87
N ILE A 39 6.38 -8.16 2.72
CA ILE A 39 7.52 -7.48 3.37
C ILE A 39 7.85 -6.17 2.65
N THR A 40 7.81 -6.18 1.32
CA THR A 40 8.19 -5.01 0.50
C THR A 40 7.13 -3.91 0.49
N TRP A 41 5.85 -4.25 0.69
CA TRP A 41 4.72 -3.30 0.69
C TRP A 41 3.95 -3.25 2.03
N GLY A 42 4.20 -4.17 2.96
CA GLY A 42 3.38 -4.35 4.16
C GLY A 42 3.68 -3.42 5.32
N SER A 43 4.62 -2.49 5.20
CA SER A 43 4.68 -1.32 6.09
C SER A 43 3.39 -0.48 6.04
N ARG A 44 2.52 -0.69 5.04
CA ARG A 44 1.15 -0.14 4.99
C ARG A 44 0.03 -1.17 5.24
N ILE A 45 0.34 -2.47 5.27
CA ILE A 45 -0.65 -3.56 5.45
C ILE A 45 -0.66 -4.08 6.89
N GLN A 46 0.42 -3.91 7.66
CA GLN A 46 0.47 -4.32 9.07
C GLN A 46 -0.61 -3.67 9.94
N GLU A 47 -1.07 -2.45 9.62
CA GLU A 47 -2.19 -1.80 10.33
C GLU A 47 -3.57 -2.40 9.96
N THR A 48 -3.71 -3.01 8.79
CA THR A 48 -4.99 -3.59 8.31
C THR A 48 -5.10 -5.09 8.55
N ALA A 49 -3.99 -5.82 8.53
CA ALA A 49 -3.99 -7.26 8.75
C ALA A 49 -4.32 -7.63 10.21
N HIS A 50 -3.79 -6.90 11.20
CA HIS A 50 -4.15 -7.10 12.60
C HIS A 50 -5.65 -6.86 12.86
N ALA A 51 -6.31 -5.98 12.10
CA ALA A 51 -7.75 -5.73 12.23
C ALA A 51 -8.63 -6.83 11.59
N LEU A 52 -8.08 -7.63 10.68
CA LEU A 52 -8.80 -8.70 9.98
C LEU A 52 -8.70 -10.07 10.66
N PHE A 53 -7.62 -10.32 11.42
CA PHE A 53 -7.41 -11.60 12.09
C PHE A 53 -7.89 -11.62 13.56
N ASP A 54 -8.31 -10.49 14.13
CA ASP A 54 -8.64 -10.34 15.56
C ASP A 54 -10.13 -9.97 15.81
N GLY A 55 -11.04 -10.26 14.87
CA GLY A 55 -12.39 -9.69 14.87
C GLY A 55 -13.55 -10.67 14.77
N GLU A 56 -13.78 -11.50 15.79
CA GLU A 56 -15.17 -11.79 16.20
C GLU A 56 -15.69 -10.52 16.89
N ASN A 57 -16.68 -9.85 16.28
CA ASN A 57 -17.39 -8.67 16.82
C ASN A 57 -16.56 -7.38 16.95
N GLY A 58 -16.45 -6.62 15.88
CA GLY A 58 -15.81 -5.30 15.96
C GLY A 58 -16.13 -4.42 14.77
N GLN A 59 -17.28 -3.78 14.82
CA GLN A 59 -17.68 -2.67 13.96
C GLN A 59 -16.48 -1.78 13.62
N ILE A 60 -16.19 -1.66 12.33
CA ILE A 60 -15.12 -0.82 11.78
C ILE A 60 -15.48 0.64 12.09
N ILE A 61 -15.07 1.12 13.25
CA ILE A 61 -14.95 2.55 13.53
C ILE A 61 -13.52 2.89 13.15
N THR A 62 -13.31 3.23 11.89
CA THR A 62 -12.19 4.09 11.51
C THR A 62 -12.21 5.31 12.44
N PRO A 63 -11.17 5.62 13.23
CA PRO A 63 -11.01 6.97 13.71
C PRO A 63 -10.53 7.81 12.52
N VAL A 64 -11.47 8.12 11.62
CA VAL A 64 -11.34 9.29 10.75
C VAL A 64 -11.36 10.48 11.71
N GLY A 65 -10.19 11.07 11.93
CA GLY A 65 -10.07 12.30 12.71
C GLY A 65 -9.92 12.07 14.21
N GLN A 66 -8.73 11.69 14.65
CA GLN A 66 -8.16 12.48 15.75
C GLN A 66 -7.38 13.64 15.15
N GLN A 67 -8.15 14.67 14.76
CA GLN A 67 -7.63 16.01 14.54
C GLN A 67 -6.99 16.43 15.87
N ARG A 68 -5.69 16.16 16.04
CA ARG A 68 -4.88 16.86 17.02
C ARG A 68 -4.94 18.32 16.60
N VAL A 69 -5.81 19.08 17.23
CA VAL A 69 -5.73 20.54 17.24
C VAL A 69 -4.53 20.89 18.11
N LYS A 70 -3.32 20.52 17.64
CA LYS A 70 -2.07 21.05 18.16
C LYS A 70 -2.09 22.53 17.80
N ASN A 71 -2.02 23.38 18.82
CA ASN A 71 -1.94 24.84 18.67
C ASN A 71 -1.11 25.19 17.44
N ALA A 72 -1.72 25.92 16.50
CA ALA A 72 -1.10 26.29 15.26
C ALA A 72 0.02 27.29 15.55
N THR A 73 1.24 26.78 15.71
CA THR A 73 2.42 27.64 15.71
C THR A 73 2.49 28.33 14.34
N PRO A 74 3.06 29.55 14.24
CA PRO A 74 3.21 30.22 12.95
C PRO A 74 3.92 29.35 11.91
N ALA A 75 4.89 28.54 12.35
CA ALA A 75 5.58 27.55 11.52
C ALA A 75 4.68 26.42 11.02
N LEU A 76 3.76 25.91 11.86
CA LEU A 76 2.77 24.92 11.44
C LEU A 76 1.80 25.49 10.40
N THR A 77 1.35 26.73 10.60
CA THR A 77 0.42 27.40 9.68
C THR A 77 1.06 27.60 8.31
N ALA A 78 2.29 28.12 8.26
CA ALA A 78 3.04 28.28 7.02
C ALA A 78 3.27 26.94 6.29
N CYS A 79 3.59 25.88 7.04
CA CYS A 79 3.74 24.53 6.46
C CYS A 79 2.45 24.04 5.82
N LEU A 80 1.32 24.20 6.52
CA LEU A 80 0.02 23.77 6.03
C LEU A 80 -0.40 24.54 4.78
N GLU A 81 -0.28 25.87 4.79
CA GLU A 81 -0.61 26.72 3.64
C GLU A 81 0.23 26.35 2.42
N GLN A 82 1.53 26.15 2.59
CA GLN A 82 2.40 25.76 1.48
C GLN A 82 2.04 24.36 0.96
N ARG A 83 2.09 23.35 1.83
CA ARG A 83 1.99 21.95 1.39
C ARG A 83 0.58 21.56 0.95
N VAL A 84 -0.45 22.03 1.64
CA VAL A 84 -1.84 21.76 1.24
C VAL A 84 -2.20 22.60 0.02
N GLY A 85 -1.73 23.85 -0.06
CA GLY A 85 -1.93 24.72 -1.22
C GLY A 85 -1.29 24.16 -2.49
N ASP A 86 -0.10 23.56 -2.41
CA ASP A 86 0.53 22.88 -3.54
C ASP A 86 -0.31 21.69 -4.04
N VAL A 87 -0.88 20.89 -3.12
CA VAL A 87 -1.76 19.75 -3.46
C VAL A 87 -3.08 20.24 -4.07
N GLU A 88 -3.61 21.36 -3.61
CA GLU A 88 -4.80 22.00 -4.20
C GLU A 88 -4.53 22.51 -5.61
N LYS A 89 -3.37 23.12 -5.86
CA LYS A 89 -2.95 23.51 -7.21
C LYS A 89 -2.81 22.31 -8.12
N MET A 90 -2.17 21.23 -7.66
CA MET A 90 -2.05 19.99 -8.44
C MET A 90 -3.43 19.40 -8.81
N LYS A 91 -4.41 19.52 -7.91
CA LYS A 91 -5.79 19.13 -8.22
C LYS A 91 -6.42 20.05 -9.26
N ALA A 92 -6.28 21.36 -9.10
CA ALA A 92 -6.83 22.36 -10.02
C ALA A 92 -6.23 22.25 -11.43
N GLU A 93 -4.95 21.89 -11.53
CA GLU A 93 -4.23 21.64 -12.79
C GLU A 93 -4.53 20.25 -13.39
N GLY A 94 -5.31 19.41 -12.70
CA GLY A 94 -5.65 18.06 -13.15
C GLY A 94 -4.48 17.06 -13.09
N VAL A 95 -3.38 17.42 -12.42
CA VAL A 95 -2.23 16.53 -12.19
C VAL A 95 -2.62 15.35 -11.30
N ILE A 96 -3.54 15.58 -10.36
CA ILE A 96 -4.09 14.56 -9.47
C ILE A 96 -5.62 14.58 -9.50
N ASN A 97 -6.23 13.39 -9.37
CA ASN A 97 -7.68 13.24 -9.28
C ASN A 97 -8.20 13.36 -7.83
N ASP A 98 -9.52 13.40 -7.65
CA ASP A 98 -10.15 13.55 -6.34
C ASP A 98 -9.75 12.46 -5.32
N HIS A 99 -9.58 11.22 -5.80
CA HIS A 99 -9.18 10.10 -4.95
C HIS A 99 -7.72 10.25 -4.46
N GLN A 100 -6.84 10.77 -5.32
CA GLN A 100 -5.47 11.08 -4.97
C GLN A 100 -5.36 12.32 -4.07
N TYR A 101 -6.20 13.33 -4.30
CA TYR A 101 -6.24 14.56 -3.50
C TYR A 101 -6.49 14.27 -2.02
N ALA A 102 -7.45 13.40 -1.68
CA ALA A 102 -7.72 13.05 -0.29
C ALA A 102 -6.47 12.46 0.41
N ASN A 103 -5.78 11.54 -0.28
CA ASN A 103 -4.57 10.91 0.25
C ASN A 103 -3.39 11.89 0.37
N PHE A 104 -3.18 12.75 -0.63
CA PHE A 104 -2.06 13.70 -0.64
C PHE A 104 -2.25 14.84 0.35
N SER A 105 -3.46 15.39 0.43
CA SER A 105 -3.78 16.48 1.37
C SER A 105 -3.69 16.03 2.82
N GLN A 106 -4.14 14.80 3.12
CA GLN A 106 -3.99 14.20 4.44
C GLN A 106 -2.50 14.01 4.81
N ARG A 107 -1.69 13.43 3.92
CA ARG A 107 -0.25 13.24 4.18
C ARG A 107 0.50 14.55 4.35
N ALA A 108 0.14 15.58 3.58
CA ALA A 108 0.70 16.91 3.73
C ALA A 108 0.45 17.47 5.14
N ARG A 109 -0.77 17.32 5.66
CA ARG A 109 -1.12 17.72 7.02
C ARG A 109 -0.34 16.93 8.07
N GLU A 110 -0.32 15.60 7.95
CA GLU A 110 0.42 14.72 8.87
C GLU A 110 1.91 15.08 8.94
N LEU A 111 2.54 15.34 7.80
CA LEU A 111 3.94 15.76 7.73
C LEU A 111 4.15 17.10 8.47
N CYS A 112 3.28 18.09 8.26
CA CYS A 112 3.39 19.38 8.92
C CYS A 112 3.24 19.28 10.44
N TYR A 113 2.32 18.44 10.93
CA TYR A 113 2.17 18.16 12.37
C TYR A 113 3.36 17.38 12.96
N ALA A 114 3.99 16.49 12.18
CA ALA A 114 5.18 15.76 12.61
C ALA A 114 6.42 16.65 12.67
N GLN A 115 6.57 17.58 11.71
CA GLN A 115 7.70 18.51 11.65
C GLN A 115 7.58 19.67 12.64
N ASN A 116 6.36 20.02 13.03
CA ASN A 116 6.08 21.09 13.99
C ASN A 116 5.36 20.53 15.21
N PRO A 117 6.05 19.73 16.04
CA PRO A 117 5.45 19.27 17.27
C PRO A 117 5.25 20.46 18.22
N SER A 118 4.00 20.69 18.62
CA SER A 118 3.67 21.46 19.84
C SER A 118 4.44 20.98 21.05
#